data_AF-A0A9P1BKV9-F1
#
_entry.id   AF-A0A9P1BKV9-F1
#
_cell.length_a   1.000
_cell.length_b   1.000
_cell.length_c   1.000
_cell.angle_alpha   90.00
_cell.angle_beta   90.00
_cell.angle_gamma   90.00
#
_symmetry.space_group_name_H-M   'P 1'
#
loop_
_entity.id
_entity.type
_entity.pdbx_description
1 polymer ?
#
loop_
_entity_poly.entity_id
_entity_poly.type
_entity_poly.pdbx_seq_one_letter_code
_entity_poly.pdbx_strand_id
1 'polypeptide(L)'
;MLVPLRRVPWSPTFGLQRIDGPPCLHPRCVPFRPLLVLALVAPQSAQPRNVLRRFRQVSRAQVELRESVLELSAESAELVEQVIAGLNEACTSVKGTISGLQRQIRDPSEAELWISRGNALLQVTQQWYPGMTEVEAPDYSRLGDDGLPLSMTVELNPKKHFKENAKLCFKQASKITKAIEKCTPLLKAQEEELQRWKAELTKVEGSCLCWCSSRAVTYELCIENLLSLLLSHGRDAMRCAQNLQSFRNEFRISKKRLRGFSLLTPT
;
A
#
# COMPACT_ATOMS: atom_id res chain seq x y z
N MET A 1 -5.10 5.55 -68.86
CA MET A 1 -6.54 5.51 -68.50
C MET A 1 -7.00 6.93 -68.15
N LEU A 2 -8.18 7.31 -68.65
CA LEU A 2 -8.76 8.67 -68.70
C LEU A 2 -9.32 9.16 -67.34
N VAL A 3 -9.11 10.46 -67.03
CA VAL A 3 -10.05 11.57 -66.60
C VAL A 3 -11.37 11.18 -65.88
N PRO A 4 -12.01 11.93 -64.91
CA PRO A 4 -11.89 13.37 -64.54
C PRO A 4 -12.00 13.85 -63.05
N LEU A 5 -11.66 15.13 -62.86
CA LEU A 5 -12.34 16.24 -62.12
C LEU A 5 -12.90 16.06 -60.67
N ARG A 6 -12.51 16.95 -59.75
CA ARG A 6 -13.20 18.24 -59.47
C ARG A 6 -12.49 19.10 -58.40
N ARG A 7 -12.45 20.43 -58.66
CA ARG A 7 -12.26 21.55 -57.71
C ARG A 7 -13.47 21.59 -56.74
N VAL A 8 -13.51 22.20 -55.54
CA VAL A 8 -13.09 23.52 -54.99
C VAL A 8 -13.35 23.45 -53.43
N PRO A 9 -13.32 24.51 -52.59
CA PRO A 9 -12.34 25.58 -52.29
C PRO A 9 -11.97 25.68 -50.77
N TRP A 10 -10.90 26.44 -50.50
CA TRP A 10 -10.71 27.45 -49.43
C TRP A 10 -10.87 27.07 -47.94
N SER A 11 -9.76 27.27 -47.22
CA SER A 11 -9.61 27.42 -45.76
C SER A 11 -10.23 28.75 -45.25
N PRO A 12 -10.40 28.96 -43.93
CA PRO A 12 -9.25 29.27 -43.07
C PRO A 12 -9.24 28.58 -41.69
N THR A 13 -8.03 28.13 -41.33
CA THR A 13 -7.35 28.32 -40.05
C THR A 13 -8.19 28.57 -38.78
N PHE A 14 -8.07 27.67 -37.81
CA PHE A 14 -7.33 27.94 -36.57
C PHE A 14 -6.89 26.61 -35.95
N GLY A 15 -5.57 26.40 -35.88
CA GLY A 15 -4.97 25.23 -35.26
C GLY A 15 -4.86 25.38 -33.75
N LEU A 16 -4.80 24.24 -33.07
CA LEU A 16 -4.04 24.02 -31.85
C LEU A 16 -3.87 22.51 -31.65
N GLN A 17 -2.82 21.96 -32.26
CA GLN A 17 -2.14 20.78 -31.72
C GLN A 17 -1.03 21.29 -30.79
N ARG A 18 -1.06 20.89 -29.52
CA ARG A 18 0.05 20.16 -28.89
C ARG A 18 -0.34 19.68 -27.49
N ILE A 19 -0.16 18.38 -27.33
CA ILE A 19 0.17 17.70 -26.09
C ILE A 19 1.51 18.28 -25.61
N ASP A 20 1.63 18.60 -24.33
CA ASP A 20 2.86 18.39 -23.53
C ASP A 20 2.59 18.70 -22.04
N GLY A 21 2.83 17.70 -21.20
CA GLY A 21 3.54 17.75 -19.92
C GLY A 21 3.10 18.70 -18.76
N PRO A 22 3.46 18.33 -17.52
CA PRO A 22 3.08 19.06 -16.30
C PRO A 22 3.94 20.32 -16.10
N PRO A 23 3.44 21.34 -15.37
CA PRO A 23 4.32 22.05 -14.47
C PRO A 23 3.81 22.05 -13.02
N CYS A 24 4.78 21.77 -12.17
CA CYS A 24 4.74 21.70 -10.73
C CYS A 24 4.59 23.09 -10.06
N LEU A 25 4.15 23.05 -8.79
CA LEU A 25 4.70 23.79 -7.64
C LEU A 25 5.27 25.20 -7.93
N HIS A 26 4.43 26.23 -7.97
CA HIS A 26 4.88 27.62 -7.79
C HIS A 26 3.79 28.52 -7.17
N PRO A 27 4.14 29.52 -6.33
CA PRO A 27 3.24 30.27 -5.44
C PRO A 27 2.41 31.36 -6.14
N ARG A 28 2.04 31.14 -7.41
CA ARG A 28 1.19 32.02 -8.21
C ARG A 28 0.09 31.25 -8.93
N CYS A 29 -0.58 30.33 -8.22
CA CYS A 29 -1.92 29.90 -8.63
C CYS A 29 -2.85 31.12 -8.59
N VAL A 30 -3.22 31.59 -9.78
CA VAL A 30 -4.07 32.75 -10.01
C VAL A 30 -5.36 32.62 -9.19
N PRO A 31 -5.81 33.65 -8.45
CA PRO A 31 -7.08 33.61 -7.78
C PRO A 31 -8.18 33.49 -8.83
N PHE A 32 -8.89 32.36 -8.81
CA PHE A 32 -10.16 32.20 -9.52
C PHE A 32 -11.11 33.28 -8.98
N ARG A 33 -11.28 34.39 -9.70
CA ARG A 33 -12.39 35.31 -9.47
C ARG A 33 -13.66 34.53 -9.83
N PRO A 34 -14.58 34.27 -8.89
CA PRO A 34 -15.89 33.79 -9.30
C PRO A 34 -16.51 34.91 -10.14
N LEU A 35 -16.59 34.69 -11.45
CA LEU A 35 -17.43 35.46 -12.33
C LEU A 35 -18.87 35.23 -11.86
N LEU A 36 -19.31 36.15 -11.01
CA LEU A 36 -20.65 36.22 -10.49
C LEU A 36 -21.53 36.72 -11.64
N VAL A 37 -21.83 35.84 -12.60
CA VAL A 37 -22.86 36.07 -13.62
C VAL A 37 -24.21 35.90 -12.94
N LEU A 38 -24.58 36.87 -12.09
CA LEU A 38 -25.98 37.12 -11.78
C LEU A 38 -26.54 37.88 -12.98
N ALA A 39 -27.12 37.13 -13.92
CA ALA A 39 -28.04 37.70 -14.89
C ALA A 39 -29.19 38.35 -14.11
N LEU A 40 -29.13 39.68 -13.97
CA LEU A 40 -30.17 40.53 -13.42
C LEU A 40 -31.36 40.54 -14.38
N VAL A 41 -32.21 39.51 -14.30
CA VAL A 41 -33.61 39.64 -14.68
C VAL A 41 -34.32 40.20 -13.45
N ALA A 42 -34.23 41.52 -13.28
CA ALA A 42 -34.93 42.22 -12.21
C ALA A 42 -36.38 42.48 -12.63
N PRO A 43 -37.40 41.94 -11.93
CA PRO A 43 -38.77 42.41 -12.11
C PRO A 43 -38.88 43.87 -11.65
N GLN A 44 -39.34 44.76 -12.52
CA GLN A 44 -39.33 46.24 -12.34
C GLN A 44 -40.20 46.77 -11.18
N SER A 45 -40.84 45.91 -10.37
CA SER A 45 -41.74 46.32 -9.28
C SER A 45 -41.27 45.96 -7.87
N ALA A 46 -40.08 45.36 -7.70
CA ALA A 46 -39.61 44.94 -6.38
C ALA A 46 -38.94 46.09 -5.60
N GLN A 47 -39.49 46.43 -4.43
CA GLN A 47 -38.94 47.48 -3.56
C GLN A 47 -37.47 47.20 -3.16
N PRO A 48 -36.56 48.20 -3.28
CA PRO A 48 -35.11 48.02 -3.14
C PRO A 48 -34.64 47.55 -1.75
N ARG A 49 -35.45 47.75 -0.69
CA ARG A 49 -35.14 47.30 0.67
C ARG A 49 -35.16 45.78 0.83
N ASN A 50 -35.99 45.07 0.07
CA ASN A 50 -36.09 43.60 0.16
C ASN A 50 -34.94 42.90 -0.58
N VAL A 51 -34.42 43.52 -1.63
CA VAL A 51 -33.28 43.01 -2.40
C VAL A 51 -32.02 42.97 -1.54
N LEU A 52 -31.70 44.06 -0.84
CA LEU A 52 -30.52 44.14 0.05
C LEU A 52 -30.57 43.15 1.23
N ARG A 53 -31.76 42.90 1.80
CA ARG A 53 -31.94 41.88 2.85
C ARG A 53 -31.67 40.46 2.32
N ARG A 54 -32.17 40.13 1.13
CA ARG A 54 -31.92 38.83 0.49
C ARG A 54 -30.46 38.63 0.14
N PHE A 55 -29.78 39.65 -0.40
CA PHE A 55 -28.33 39.58 -0.66
C PHE A 55 -27.53 39.31 0.63
N ARG A 56 -27.84 40.00 1.74
CA ARG A 56 -27.18 39.74 3.02
C ARG A 56 -27.42 38.32 3.55
N GLN A 57 -28.62 37.77 3.37
CA GLN A 57 -28.93 36.38 3.75
C GLN A 57 -28.16 35.37 2.91
N VAL A 58 -28.10 35.56 1.58
CA VAL A 58 -27.32 34.70 0.68
C VAL A 58 -25.83 34.77 1.00
N SER A 59 -25.28 35.96 1.28
CA SER A 59 -23.88 36.09 1.68
C SER A 59 -23.58 35.38 3.00
N ARG A 60 -24.47 35.43 4.01
CA ARG A 60 -24.31 34.68 5.27
C ARG A 60 -24.34 33.17 5.05
N ALA A 61 -25.33 32.67 4.31
CA ALA A 61 -25.43 31.25 3.98
C ALA A 61 -24.22 30.74 3.18
N GLN A 62 -23.63 31.58 2.32
CA GLN A 62 -22.39 31.25 1.61
C GLN A 62 -21.16 31.19 2.53
N VAL A 63 -21.10 32.02 3.56
CA VAL A 63 -20.02 31.99 4.57
C VAL A 63 -20.16 30.74 5.43
N GLU A 64 -21.35 30.47 5.97
CA GLU A 64 -21.62 29.27 6.78
C GLU A 64 -21.31 27.98 6.01
N LEU A 65 -21.73 27.90 4.74
CA LEU A 65 -21.41 26.74 3.90
C LEU A 65 -19.90 26.56 3.67
N ARG A 66 -19.15 27.66 3.53
CA ARG A 66 -17.70 27.60 3.36
C ARG A 66 -17.01 27.13 4.63
N GLU A 67 -17.45 27.62 5.79
CA GLU A 67 -16.93 27.20 7.10
C GLU A 67 -17.18 25.70 7.31
N SER A 68 -18.40 25.21 7.08
CA SER A 68 -18.67 23.77 7.15
C SER A 68 -17.83 22.96 6.16
N VAL A 69 -17.63 23.42 4.93
CA VAL A 69 -16.78 22.71 3.95
C VAL A 69 -15.31 22.66 4.40
N LEU A 70 -14.82 23.70 5.07
CA LEU A 70 -13.45 23.73 5.60
C LEU A 70 -13.28 22.78 6.80
N GLU A 71 -14.24 22.75 7.72
CA GLU A 71 -14.26 21.82 8.85
C GLU A 71 -14.29 20.36 8.37
N LEU A 72 -15.16 20.06 7.41
CA LEU A 72 -15.25 18.74 6.76
C LEU A 72 -13.95 18.35 6.06
N SER A 73 -13.25 19.32 5.45
CA SER A 73 -11.96 19.07 4.83
C SER A 73 -10.85 18.80 5.86
N ALA A 74 -10.92 19.40 7.05
CA ALA A 74 -9.95 19.16 8.11
C ALA A 74 -10.15 17.78 8.74
N GLU A 75 -11.40 17.42 9.09
CA GLU A 75 -11.73 16.11 9.64
C GLU A 75 -11.34 14.96 8.69
N SER A 76 -11.61 15.14 7.39
CA SER A 76 -11.25 14.13 6.39
C SER A 76 -9.73 14.01 6.17
N ALA A 77 -8.97 15.10 6.30
CA ALA A 77 -7.51 15.04 6.27
C ALA A 77 -6.95 14.28 7.48
N GLU A 78 -7.46 14.54 8.69
CA GLU A 78 -7.06 13.83 9.90
C GLU A 78 -7.34 12.33 9.81
N LEU A 79 -8.52 11.95 9.28
CA LEU A 79 -8.85 10.54 9.05
C LEU A 79 -7.89 9.87 8.06
N VAL A 80 -7.48 10.56 7.00
CA VAL A 80 -6.50 10.03 6.03
C VAL A 80 -5.13 9.84 6.69
N GLU A 81 -4.68 10.80 7.49
CA GLU A 81 -3.43 10.69 8.26
C GLU A 81 -3.47 9.51 9.23
N GLN A 82 -4.57 9.31 9.95
CA GLN A 82 -4.76 8.17 10.85
C GLN A 82 -4.71 6.82 10.10
N VAL A 83 -5.32 6.74 8.90
CA VAL A 83 -5.26 5.54 8.05
C VAL A 83 -3.82 5.27 7.58
N ILE A 84 -3.10 6.29 7.13
CA ILE A 84 -1.70 6.16 6.72
C ILE A 84 -0.82 5.71 7.89
N ALA A 85 -1.04 6.26 9.09
CA ALA A 85 -0.32 5.85 10.29
C ALA A 85 -0.58 4.36 10.62
N GLY A 86 -1.85 3.92 10.59
CA GLY A 86 -2.22 2.52 10.83
C GLY A 86 -1.63 1.56 9.79
N LEU A 87 -1.63 1.93 8.51
CA LEU A 87 -0.99 1.13 7.44
C LEU A 87 0.53 1.01 7.62
N ASN A 88 1.18 2.10 8.04
CA ASN A 88 2.60 2.07 8.36
C ASN A 88 2.90 1.17 9.56
N GLU A 89 2.09 1.24 10.61
CA GLU A 89 2.22 0.36 11.78
C GLU A 89 2.08 -1.12 11.37
N ALA A 90 1.05 -1.47 10.59
CA ALA A 90 0.87 -2.81 10.04
C ALA A 90 2.09 -3.27 9.23
N CYS A 91 2.62 -2.42 8.35
CA CYS A 91 3.84 -2.71 7.61
C CYS A 91 5.05 -2.96 8.52
N THR A 92 5.22 -2.17 9.60
CA THR A 92 6.32 -2.36 10.55
C THR A 92 6.17 -3.64 11.36
N SER A 93 4.95 -3.99 11.76
CA SER A 93 4.63 -5.23 12.46
C SER A 93 5.00 -6.46 11.60
N VAL A 94 4.53 -6.50 10.34
CA VAL A 94 4.84 -7.58 9.40
C VAL A 94 6.34 -7.64 9.07
N LYS A 95 7.04 -6.50 8.94
CA LYS A 95 8.52 -6.52 8.80
C LYS A 95 9.20 -7.14 10.02
N GLY A 96 8.68 -6.86 11.22
CA GLY A 96 9.14 -7.46 12.47
C GLY A 96 9.02 -8.98 12.44
N THR A 97 7.85 -9.52 12.06
CA THR A 97 7.61 -10.97 11.96
C THR A 97 8.52 -11.62 10.90
N ILE A 98 8.67 -11.01 9.72
CA ILE A 98 9.59 -11.48 8.67
C ILE A 98 11.02 -11.58 9.20
N SER A 99 11.51 -10.53 9.88
CA SER A 99 12.87 -10.54 10.44
C SER A 99 13.06 -11.64 11.50
N GLY A 100 12.02 -11.91 12.29
CA GLY A 100 12.01 -13.00 13.27
C GLY A 100 12.07 -14.38 12.61
N LEU A 101 11.30 -14.60 11.54
CA LEU A 101 11.33 -15.84 10.75
C LEU A 101 12.67 -16.03 10.04
N GLN A 102 13.24 -14.97 9.46
CA GLN A 102 14.55 -15.00 8.81
C GLN A 102 15.66 -15.40 9.78
N ARG A 103 15.61 -14.96 11.05
CA ARG A 103 16.56 -15.40 12.09
C ARG A 103 16.42 -16.89 12.46
N GLN A 104 15.24 -17.48 12.26
CA GLN A 104 14.99 -18.90 12.52
C GLN A 104 15.43 -19.79 11.35
N ILE A 105 15.41 -19.25 10.13
CA ILE A 105 15.92 -19.93 8.94
C ILE A 105 17.44 -19.91 9.00
N ARG A 106 18.03 -21.07 9.30
CA ARG A 106 19.47 -21.29 9.14
C ARG A 106 19.80 -21.48 7.66
N ASP A 107 21.08 -21.28 7.33
CA ASP A 107 21.57 -21.50 5.98
C ASP A 107 21.35 -22.98 5.56
N PRO A 108 20.69 -23.26 4.43
CA PRO A 108 20.57 -24.62 3.91
C PRO A 108 21.94 -25.32 3.74
N SER A 109 23.01 -24.57 3.46
CA SER A 109 24.37 -25.11 3.35
C SER A 109 24.86 -25.73 4.66
N GLU A 110 24.37 -25.25 5.82
CA GLU A 110 24.68 -25.84 7.12
C GLU A 110 24.09 -27.25 7.25
N ALA A 111 22.87 -27.47 6.75
CA ALA A 111 22.24 -28.79 6.76
C ALA A 111 23.03 -29.78 5.90
N GLU A 112 23.46 -29.36 4.71
CA GLU A 112 24.30 -30.17 3.82
C GLU A 112 25.64 -30.52 4.45
N LEU A 113 26.29 -29.56 5.13
CA LEU A 113 27.52 -29.80 5.88
C LEU A 113 27.32 -30.84 6.98
N TRP A 114 26.22 -30.78 7.74
CA TRP A 114 25.89 -31.79 8.74
C TRP A 114 25.64 -33.17 8.13
N ILE A 115 25.03 -33.24 6.94
CA ILE A 115 24.84 -34.50 6.20
C ILE A 115 26.19 -35.06 5.76
N SER A 116 27.06 -34.23 5.15
CA SER A 116 28.41 -34.62 4.72
C SER A 116 29.24 -35.13 5.90
N ARG A 117 29.27 -34.42 7.04
CA ARG A 117 29.92 -34.87 8.28
C ARG A 117 29.38 -36.23 8.75
N GLY A 118 28.06 -36.40 8.73
CA GLY A 118 27.42 -37.67 9.09
C GLY A 118 27.84 -38.82 8.18
N ASN A 119 27.91 -38.57 6.88
CA ASN A 119 28.36 -39.56 5.88
C ASN A 119 29.84 -39.88 6.02
N ALA A 120 30.70 -38.87 6.20
CA ALA A 120 32.13 -39.02 6.39
C ALA A 120 32.44 -39.91 7.61
N LEU A 121 31.75 -39.69 8.73
CA LEU A 121 31.88 -40.52 9.94
C LEU A 121 31.51 -42.00 9.75
N LEU A 122 30.67 -42.32 8.77
CA LEU A 122 30.33 -43.71 8.45
C LEU A 122 31.42 -44.41 7.62
N GLN A 123 32.29 -43.63 6.96
CA GLN A 123 33.38 -44.11 6.11
C GLN A 123 34.75 -44.07 6.82
N VAL A 124 34.82 -43.62 8.08
CA VAL A 124 36.05 -43.61 8.86
C VAL A 124 36.54 -45.04 9.08
N THR A 125 37.76 -45.33 8.64
CA THR A 125 38.44 -46.61 8.81
C THR A 125 39.25 -46.68 10.11
N GLN A 126 39.58 -45.53 10.70
CA GLN A 126 40.31 -45.44 11.96
C GLN A 126 39.56 -46.14 13.10
N GLN A 127 40.28 -46.78 14.01
CA GLN A 127 39.70 -47.39 15.20
C GLN A 127 39.28 -46.31 16.22
N TRP A 128 38.05 -46.39 16.71
CA TRP A 128 37.54 -45.49 17.73
C TRP A 128 38.14 -45.80 19.12
N TYR A 129 38.37 -44.77 19.93
CA TYR A 129 38.73 -44.88 21.34
C TYR A 129 37.96 -43.87 22.21
N PRO A 130 37.63 -44.22 23.48
CA PRO A 130 36.98 -43.29 24.40
C PRO A 130 37.81 -42.04 24.63
N GLY A 131 37.18 -40.87 24.68
CA GLY A 131 37.86 -39.60 24.89
C GLY A 131 38.27 -38.87 23.60
N MET A 132 38.12 -39.50 22.42
CA MET A 132 38.38 -38.85 21.14
C MET A 132 37.39 -37.70 20.89
N THR A 133 37.89 -36.48 20.68
CA THR A 133 37.07 -35.28 20.48
C THR A 133 36.92 -34.88 19.02
N GLU A 134 37.84 -35.30 18.15
CA GLU A 134 37.87 -34.95 16.73
C GLU A 134 38.45 -36.10 15.92
N VAL A 135 38.05 -36.21 14.65
CA VAL A 135 38.60 -37.18 13.70
C VAL A 135 38.69 -36.58 12.31
N GLU A 136 39.75 -36.91 11.57
CA GLU A 136 39.84 -36.61 10.14
C GLU A 136 39.09 -37.69 9.36
N ALA A 137 38.10 -37.28 8.57
CA ALA A 137 37.26 -38.16 7.78
C ALA A 137 37.26 -37.73 6.31
N PRO A 138 37.20 -38.67 5.35
CA PRO A 138 37.12 -38.34 3.93
C PRO A 138 35.73 -37.78 3.58
N ASP A 139 35.69 -36.61 2.96
CA ASP A 139 34.48 -35.99 2.41
C ASP A 139 34.33 -36.35 0.92
N TYR A 140 33.56 -37.39 0.64
CA TYR A 140 33.25 -37.79 -0.74
C TYR A 140 32.31 -36.82 -1.47
N SER A 141 31.72 -35.83 -0.79
CA SER A 141 30.94 -34.80 -1.46
C SER A 141 31.82 -33.72 -2.10
N ARG A 142 33.09 -33.63 -1.72
CA ARG A 142 34.06 -32.67 -2.26
C ARG A 142 35.33 -33.40 -2.70
N LEU A 143 35.53 -33.47 -4.01
CA LEU A 143 36.72 -34.07 -4.61
C LEU A 143 37.76 -32.98 -4.87
N GLY A 144 39.03 -33.29 -4.59
CA GLY A 144 40.17 -32.46 -4.97
C GLY A 144 40.47 -32.52 -6.47
N ASP A 145 41.43 -31.73 -6.92
CA ASP A 145 41.89 -31.71 -8.32
C ASP A 145 42.47 -33.06 -8.79
N ASP A 146 42.92 -33.87 -7.83
CA ASP A 146 43.41 -35.24 -8.01
C ASP A 146 42.29 -36.30 -8.07
N GLY A 147 41.02 -35.88 -7.92
CA GLY A 147 39.86 -36.75 -7.86
C GLY A 147 39.74 -37.55 -6.55
N LEU A 148 40.57 -37.26 -5.55
CA LEU A 148 40.50 -37.89 -4.23
C LEU A 148 39.58 -37.11 -3.29
N PRO A 149 38.91 -37.77 -2.33
CA PRO A 149 38.07 -37.09 -1.35
C PRO A 149 38.91 -36.18 -0.44
N LEU A 150 38.45 -34.95 -0.24
CA LEU A 150 39.13 -34.03 0.68
C LEU A 150 38.95 -34.49 2.13
N SER A 151 40.00 -34.35 2.94
CA SER A 151 39.91 -34.60 4.38
C SER A 151 39.14 -33.48 5.07
N MET A 152 38.16 -33.83 5.90
CA MET A 152 37.49 -32.90 6.80
C MET A 152 37.65 -33.31 8.26
N THR A 153 37.88 -32.34 9.13
CA THR A 153 37.88 -32.55 10.57
C THR A 153 36.44 -32.52 11.08
N VAL A 154 36.02 -33.60 11.74
CA VAL A 154 34.69 -33.74 12.33
C VAL A 154 34.80 -33.81 13.83
N GLU A 155 34.13 -32.88 14.51
CA GLU A 155 33.99 -32.87 15.97
C GLU A 155 33.10 -34.03 16.44
N LEU A 156 33.51 -34.66 17.54
CA LEU A 156 32.89 -35.84 18.13
C LEU A 156 32.48 -35.58 19.57
N ASN A 157 31.42 -36.28 19.98
CA ASN A 157 31.16 -36.47 21.40
C ASN A 157 32.06 -37.60 21.93
N PRO A 158 32.94 -37.36 22.92
CA PRO A 158 33.95 -38.32 23.38
C PRO A 158 33.35 -39.55 24.07
N LYS A 159 32.07 -39.50 24.45
CA LYS A 159 31.34 -40.60 25.09
C LYS A 159 30.67 -41.55 24.09
N LYS A 160 30.68 -41.22 22.79
CA LYS A 160 29.89 -41.89 21.76
C LYS A 160 30.76 -42.41 20.63
N HIS A 161 30.35 -43.55 20.06
CA HIS A 161 31.02 -44.14 18.90
C HIS A 161 30.71 -43.35 17.61
N PHE A 162 31.52 -43.52 16.56
CA PHE A 162 31.31 -42.88 15.25
C PHE A 162 29.88 -43.01 14.71
N LYS A 163 29.27 -44.21 14.76
CA LYS A 163 27.89 -44.44 14.29
C LYS A 163 26.86 -43.60 15.06
N GLU A 164 27.08 -43.35 16.35
CA GLU A 164 26.18 -42.52 17.15
C GLU A 164 26.40 -41.03 16.90
N ASN A 165 27.66 -40.60 16.74
CA ASN A 165 28.00 -39.24 16.33
C ASN A 165 27.43 -38.91 14.94
N ALA A 166 27.49 -39.84 13.98
CA ALA A 166 26.85 -39.70 12.68
C ALA A 166 25.32 -39.51 12.81
N LYS A 167 24.65 -40.31 13.66
CA LYS A 167 23.23 -40.12 13.97
C LYS A 167 22.92 -38.74 14.57
N LEU A 168 23.81 -38.19 15.39
CA LEU A 168 23.65 -36.82 15.91
C LEU A 168 23.77 -35.78 14.79
N CYS A 169 24.71 -35.94 13.87
CA CYS A 169 24.85 -35.07 12.70
C CYS A 169 23.58 -35.08 11.84
N PHE A 170 23.06 -36.26 11.49
CA PHE A 170 21.81 -36.36 10.73
C PHE A 170 20.59 -35.80 11.49
N LYS A 171 20.55 -35.96 12.82
CA LYS A 171 19.51 -35.32 13.64
C LYS A 171 19.59 -33.80 13.58
N GLN A 172 20.78 -33.21 13.55
CA GLN A 172 20.92 -31.77 13.39
C GLN A 172 20.55 -31.30 11.99
N ALA A 173 21.02 -31.98 10.95
CA ALA A 173 20.60 -31.70 9.58
C ALA A 173 19.06 -31.73 9.46
N SER A 174 18.42 -32.79 9.95
CA SER A 174 16.95 -32.93 9.91
C SER A 174 16.23 -31.81 10.66
N LYS A 175 16.76 -31.33 11.80
CA LYS A 175 16.19 -30.18 12.52
C LYS A 175 16.28 -28.91 11.69
N ILE A 176 17.40 -28.67 11.02
CA ILE A 176 17.59 -27.51 10.14
C ILE A 176 16.64 -27.59 8.96
N THR A 177 16.61 -28.72 8.24
CA THR A 177 15.71 -28.92 7.08
C THR A 177 14.25 -28.73 7.47
N LYS A 178 13.80 -29.32 8.58
CA LYS A 178 12.41 -29.13 9.07
C LYS A 178 12.10 -27.68 9.44
N ALA A 179 13.07 -26.97 10.02
CA ALA A 179 12.90 -25.54 10.32
C ALA A 179 12.76 -24.72 9.04
N ILE A 180 13.59 -25.00 8.02
CA ILE A 180 13.51 -24.37 6.69
C ILE A 180 12.16 -24.67 6.04
N GLU A 181 11.77 -25.95 5.96
CA GLU A 181 10.49 -26.39 5.38
C GLU A 181 9.28 -25.73 6.07
N LYS A 182 9.34 -25.56 7.39
CA LYS A 182 8.27 -24.92 8.17
C LYS A 182 8.24 -23.40 7.98
N CYS A 183 9.39 -22.74 8.01
CA CYS A 183 9.46 -21.28 8.03
C CYS A 183 9.37 -20.64 6.64
N THR A 184 9.89 -21.31 5.60
CA THR A 184 9.87 -20.80 4.22
C THR A 184 8.46 -20.45 3.71
N PRO A 185 7.42 -21.31 3.84
CA PRO A 185 6.07 -20.94 3.39
C PRO A 185 5.47 -19.80 4.22
N LEU A 186 5.75 -19.74 5.52
CA LEU A 186 5.29 -18.63 6.38
C LEU A 186 5.95 -17.31 5.97
N LEU A 187 7.23 -17.33 5.66
CA LEU A 187 7.97 -16.16 5.19
C LEU A 187 7.39 -15.65 3.88
N LYS A 188 7.14 -16.54 2.90
CA LYS A 188 6.50 -16.16 1.63
C LYS A 188 5.12 -15.53 1.85
N ALA A 189 4.29 -16.12 2.72
CA ALA A 189 2.97 -15.58 3.03
C ALA A 189 3.05 -14.18 3.67
N GLN A 190 4.01 -13.96 4.58
CA GLN A 190 4.21 -12.66 5.21
C GLN A 190 4.80 -11.61 4.25
N GLU A 191 5.67 -12.02 3.33
CA GLU A 191 6.18 -11.14 2.27
C GLU A 191 5.06 -10.71 1.32
N GLU A 192 4.19 -11.63 0.91
CA GLU A 192 2.99 -11.30 0.12
C GLU A 192 2.07 -10.34 0.86
N GLU A 193 1.82 -10.57 2.15
CA GLU A 193 1.04 -9.68 2.99
C GLU A 193 1.66 -8.28 3.08
N LEU A 194 2.97 -8.18 3.28
CA LEU A 194 3.70 -6.91 3.27
C LEU A 194 3.55 -6.17 1.93
N GLN A 195 3.61 -6.89 0.80
CA GLN A 195 3.42 -6.28 -0.51
C GLN A 195 1.99 -5.77 -0.70
N ARG A 196 0.98 -6.48 -0.18
CA ARG A 196 -0.42 -6.00 -0.18
C ARG A 196 -0.55 -4.69 0.60
N TRP A 197 -0.04 -4.64 1.83
CA TRP A 197 -0.09 -3.44 2.66
C TRP A 197 0.65 -2.25 2.02
N LYS A 198 1.82 -2.48 1.42
CA LYS A 198 2.54 -1.44 0.67
C LYS A 198 1.75 -0.94 -0.54
N ALA A 199 1.12 -1.84 -1.28
CA ALA A 199 0.29 -1.45 -2.42
C ALA A 199 -0.91 -0.60 -1.97
N GLU A 200 -1.53 -0.91 -0.83
CA GLU A 200 -2.61 -0.09 -0.27
C GLU A 200 -2.13 1.28 0.19
N LEU A 201 -0.99 1.34 0.88
CA LEU A 201 -0.38 2.60 1.28
C LEU A 201 -0.11 3.50 0.07
N THR A 202 0.48 2.96 -1.01
CA THR A 202 0.70 3.74 -2.25
C THR A 202 -0.60 4.20 -2.92
N LYS A 203 -1.70 3.42 -2.84
CA LYS A 203 -3.02 3.84 -3.33
C LYS A 203 -3.59 5.00 -2.52
N VAL A 204 -3.47 4.96 -1.19
CA VAL A 204 -3.97 6.03 -0.30
C VAL A 204 -3.14 7.30 -0.51
N GLU A 205 -1.82 7.20 -0.54
CA GLU A 205 -0.93 8.35 -0.78
C GLU A 205 -1.13 8.96 -2.17
N GLY A 206 -1.25 8.12 -3.21
CA GLY A 206 -1.54 8.56 -4.58
C GLY A 206 -2.91 9.25 -4.71
N SER A 207 -3.90 8.79 -3.95
CA SER A 207 -5.23 9.43 -3.89
C SER A 207 -5.18 10.77 -3.16
N CYS A 208 -4.28 10.95 -2.18
CA CYS A 208 -4.12 12.22 -1.48
C CYS A 208 -3.47 13.30 -2.37
N LEU A 209 -2.60 12.93 -3.30
CA LEU A 209 -1.98 13.88 -4.25
C LEU A 209 -2.99 14.49 -5.24
N CYS A 210 -4.11 13.80 -5.52
CA CYS A 210 -5.16 14.34 -6.38
C CYS A 210 -6.07 15.36 -5.67
N TRP A 211 -6.12 15.35 -4.33
CA TRP A 211 -6.91 16.29 -3.52
C TRP A 211 -6.41 17.73 -3.63
N CYS A 212 -5.10 17.94 -3.79
CA CYS A 212 -4.52 19.27 -3.87
C CYS A 212 -4.73 19.97 -5.22
N SER A 213 -5.08 19.23 -6.27
CA SER A 213 -5.06 19.76 -7.65
C SER A 213 -6.44 20.15 -8.21
N SER A 214 -7.53 19.58 -7.68
CA SER A 214 -8.89 19.79 -8.21
C SER A 214 -9.88 20.14 -7.10
N ARG A 215 -9.99 21.43 -6.77
CA ARG A 215 -11.00 21.92 -5.82
C ARG A 215 -12.43 21.65 -6.34
N ALA A 216 -13.19 20.92 -5.53
CA ALA A 216 -14.67 20.83 -5.45
C ALA A 216 -15.44 19.71 -6.17
N VAL A 217 -14.91 19.02 -7.20
CA VAL A 217 -15.70 17.96 -7.90
C VAL A 217 -15.35 16.54 -7.45
N THR A 218 -14.22 16.33 -6.79
CA THR A 218 -13.67 14.99 -6.50
C THR A 218 -13.97 14.44 -5.10
N TYR A 219 -14.53 15.24 -4.18
CA TYR A 219 -14.78 14.79 -2.81
C TYR A 219 -15.82 13.66 -2.72
N GLU A 220 -16.91 13.69 -3.51
CA GLU A 220 -17.91 12.60 -3.50
C GLU A 220 -17.31 11.26 -3.99
N LEU A 221 -16.50 11.29 -5.07
CA LEU A 221 -15.84 10.09 -5.59
C LEU A 221 -14.77 9.54 -4.64
N CYS A 222 -14.04 10.42 -3.95
CA CYS A 222 -12.99 10.01 -3.00
C CYS A 222 -13.58 9.37 -1.74
N ILE A 223 -14.67 9.90 -1.21
CA ILE A 223 -15.36 9.33 -0.05
C ILE A 223 -15.91 7.94 -0.39
N GLU A 224 -16.49 7.75 -1.58
CA GLU A 224 -16.98 6.43 -1.99
C GLU A 224 -15.85 5.40 -2.17
N ASN A 225 -14.69 5.81 -2.70
CA ASN A 225 -13.51 4.94 -2.82
C ASN A 225 -12.91 4.59 -1.45
N LEU A 226 -12.77 5.57 -0.54
CA LEU A 226 -12.30 5.33 0.84
C LEU A 226 -13.24 4.42 1.62
N LEU A 227 -14.56 4.64 1.51
CA LEU A 227 -15.58 3.78 2.10
C LEU A 227 -15.52 2.36 1.54
N SER A 228 -15.32 2.21 0.23
CA SER A 228 -15.19 0.88 -0.39
C SER A 228 -13.93 0.16 0.08
N LEU A 229 -12.81 0.89 0.24
CA LEU A 229 -11.56 0.34 0.78
C LEU A 229 -11.75 -0.12 2.24
N LEU A 230 -12.36 0.72 3.08
CA LEU A 230 -12.63 0.40 4.49
C LEU A 230 -13.61 -0.78 4.63
N LEU A 231 -14.69 -0.82 3.85
CA LEU A 231 -15.66 -1.92 3.90
C LEU A 231 -15.07 -3.25 3.43
N SER A 232 -14.05 -3.23 2.57
CA SER A 232 -13.38 -4.45 2.10
C SER A 232 -12.46 -5.12 3.14
N HIS A 233 -12.11 -4.41 4.22
CA HIS A 233 -11.05 -4.83 5.15
C HIS A 233 -11.50 -5.36 6.53
N GLY A 234 -12.81 -5.53 6.78
CA GLY A 234 -13.29 -6.26 7.96
C GLY A 234 -12.96 -5.63 9.32
N ARG A 235 -13.36 -6.32 10.40
CA ARG A 235 -13.74 -5.87 11.77
C ARG A 235 -13.16 -4.56 12.37
N ASP A 236 -11.92 -4.17 12.10
CA ASP A 236 -11.37 -2.90 12.61
C ASP A 236 -11.84 -1.68 11.81
N ALA A 237 -12.20 -1.87 10.53
CA ALA A 237 -12.79 -0.84 9.68
C ALA A 237 -14.27 -0.54 9.99
N MET A 238 -14.95 -1.38 10.77
CA MET A 238 -16.38 -1.20 11.11
C MET A 238 -16.64 0.06 11.95
N ARG A 239 -15.71 0.45 12.84
CA ARG A 239 -15.82 1.70 13.60
C ARG A 239 -15.69 2.93 12.71
N CYS A 240 -14.72 2.94 11.79
CA CYS A 240 -14.57 4.01 10.81
C CYS A 240 -15.72 4.05 9.80
N ALA A 241 -16.23 2.89 9.37
CA ALA A 241 -17.37 2.80 8.47
C ALA A 241 -18.66 3.33 9.11
N GLN A 242 -18.93 3.06 10.40
CA GLN A 242 -20.09 3.62 11.10
C GLN A 242 -20.03 5.15 11.17
N ASN A 243 -18.87 5.72 11.48
CA ASN A 243 -18.70 7.19 11.51
C ASN A 243 -18.89 7.81 10.12
N LEU A 244 -18.31 7.20 9.08
CA LEU A 244 -18.47 7.67 7.69
C LEU A 244 -19.89 7.46 7.14
N GLN A 245 -20.63 6.47 7.63
CA GLN A 245 -22.01 6.24 7.20
C GLN A 245 -22.98 7.20 7.89
N SER A 246 -22.72 7.56 9.16
CA SER A 246 -23.40 8.67 9.83
C SER A 246 -23.15 9.99 9.08
N PHE A 247 -21.91 10.24 8.71
CA PHE A 247 -21.49 11.39 7.89
C PHE A 247 -22.22 11.46 6.54
N ARG A 248 -22.27 10.34 5.80
CA ARG A 248 -22.98 10.25 4.52
C ARG A 248 -24.46 10.60 4.67
N ASN A 249 -25.09 10.19 5.78
CA ASN A 249 -26.50 10.47 6.06
C ASN A 249 -26.73 11.94 6.38
N GLU A 250 -25.90 12.55 7.23
CA GLU A 250 -25.97 13.99 7.55
C GLU A 250 -25.76 14.86 6.32
N PHE A 251 -24.76 14.53 5.49
CA PHE A 251 -24.51 15.24 4.24
C PHE A 251 -25.70 15.15 3.27
N ARG A 252 -26.35 13.98 3.18
CA ARG A 252 -27.57 13.79 2.36
C ARG A 252 -28.75 14.61 2.88
N ILE A 253 -28.90 14.72 4.20
CA ILE A 253 -29.94 15.52 4.85
C ILE A 253 -29.70 17.02 4.58
N SER A 254 -28.46 17.50 4.73
CA SER A 254 -28.08 18.88 4.42
C SER A 254 -28.28 19.24 2.95
N LYS A 255 -27.92 18.33 2.02
CA LYS A 255 -28.17 18.49 0.58
C LYS A 255 -29.67 18.55 0.24
N LYS A 256 -30.52 17.77 0.94
CA LYS A 256 -31.99 17.84 0.80
C LYS A 256 -32.55 19.15 1.34
N ARG A 257 -32.07 19.66 2.48
CA ARG A 257 -32.48 20.96 3.04
C ARG A 257 -32.16 22.12 2.10
N LEU A 258 -30.98 22.11 1.49
CA LEU A 258 -30.57 23.11 0.50
C LEU A 258 -31.42 23.08 -0.79
N ARG A 259 -31.86 21.89 -1.24
CA ARG A 259 -32.79 21.76 -2.38
C ARG A 259 -34.23 22.17 -2.02
N GLY A 260 -34.66 21.92 -0.78
CA GLY A 260 -35.99 22.32 -0.29
C GLY A 260 -36.18 23.84 -0.21
N PHE A 261 -35.11 24.60 0.00
CA PHE A 261 -35.14 26.07 -0.01
C PHE A 261 -35.41 26.67 -1.39
N SER A 262 -35.20 25.93 -2.49
CA SER A 262 -35.42 26.40 -3.86
C SER A 262 -36.84 26.20 -4.40
N LEU A 263 -37.75 25.56 -3.64
CA LEU A 263 -39.11 25.21 -4.13
C LEU A 263 -40.26 26.02 -3.51
N LEU A 264 -39.97 27.03 -2.69
CA LEU A 264 -41.00 27.97 -2.20
C LEU A 264 -41.07 29.20 -3.10
N THR A 265 -41.61 29.03 -4.31
CA THR A 265 -42.18 30.14 -5.09
C THR A 265 -43.61 30.37 -4.61
N PRO A 266 -43.99 31.57 -4.15
CA PRO A 266 -45.38 31.88 -3.88
C PRO A 266 -46.13 31.99 -5.22
N THR A 267 -47.24 31.26 -5.34
CA THR A 267 -48.31 31.52 -6.32
C THR A 267 -49.05 32.79 -5.99
#